data_AF-A0AB37SCM5-F1
#
_entry.id   AF-A0AB37SCM5-F1
#
_cell.length_a   1.000
_cell.length_b   1.000
_cell.length_c   1.000
_cell.angle_alpha   90.00
_cell.angle_beta   90.00
_cell.angle_gamma   90.00
#
_symmetry.space_group_name_H-M   'P 1'
#
loop_
_entity.id
_entity.type
_entity.pdbx_description
1 polymer ?
#
loop_
_entity_poly.entity_id
_entity_poly.type
_entity_poly.pdbx_seq_one_letter_code
_entity_poly.pdbx_strand_id
1 'polypeptide(L)' 'MISDNQIASALNDMILQMGADLDRSLLTVKASCPDSEFVAYREFVSQLLTTMLLDFMNPLYARHPDLKPPDLA' A
#
# COMPACT_ATOMS: atom_id res chain seq x y z
N MET A 1 12.99 12.28 3.20
CA MET A 1 13.07 10.82 2.94
C MET A 1 14.02 10.15 3.92
N ILE A 2 13.75 8.90 4.33
CA ILE A 2 14.54 8.14 5.33
C ILE A 2 15.88 7.71 4.75
N SER A 3 16.96 7.92 5.49
CA SER A 3 18.34 7.57 5.04
C SER A 3 18.83 6.25 5.57
N ASP A 4 18.35 5.84 6.74
CA ASP A 4 18.78 4.62 7.40
C ASP A 4 18.16 3.41 6.72
N ASN A 5 18.99 2.46 6.28
CA ASN A 5 18.55 1.29 5.52
C ASN A 5 17.68 0.34 6.35
N GLN A 6 17.98 0.16 7.64
CA GLN A 6 17.22 -0.73 8.50
C GLN A 6 15.82 -0.16 8.75
N ILE A 7 15.73 1.15 9.02
CA ILE A 7 14.45 1.84 9.17
C ILE A 7 13.67 1.85 7.85
N ALA A 8 14.34 2.10 6.72
CA ALA A 8 13.71 2.07 5.40
C ALA A 8 13.10 0.69 5.09
N SER A 9 13.84 -0.40 5.36
CA SER A 9 13.36 -1.76 5.17
C SER A 9 12.16 -2.07 6.07
N ALA A 10 12.23 -1.73 7.36
CA ALA A 10 11.13 -1.99 8.29
C ALA A 10 9.84 -1.26 7.87
N LEU A 11 9.97 -0.02 7.38
CA LEU A 11 8.83 0.75 6.90
C LEU A 11 8.30 0.27 5.54
N ASN A 12 9.18 -0.20 4.65
CA ASN A 12 8.77 -0.88 3.42
C ASN A 12 7.87 -2.08 3.74
N ASP A 13 8.32 -2.97 4.62
CA ASP A 13 7.57 -4.17 4.99
C ASP A 13 6.23 -3.83 5.66
N MET A 14 6.22 -2.82 6.54
CA MET A 14 5.00 -2.32 7.17
C MET A 14 3.98 -1.82 6.13
N ILE A 15 4.41 -1.03 5.15
CA ILE A 15 3.51 -0.46 4.14
C ILE A 15 3.01 -1.54 3.17
N LEU A 16 3.85 -2.52 2.82
CA LEU A 16 3.42 -3.70 2.04
C LEU A 16 2.36 -4.50 2.80
N GLN A 17 2.56 -4.72 4.11
CA GLN A 17 1.58 -5.41 4.95
C GLN A 17 0.26 -4.62 5.03
N MET A 18 0.32 -3.30 5.16
CA MET A 18 -0.88 -2.44 5.12
C MET A 18 -1.62 -2.59 3.78
N GLY A 19 -0.91 -2.65 2.66
CA GLY A 19 -1.51 -2.90 1.34
C GLY A 19 -2.26 -4.24 1.29
N ALA A 20 -1.62 -5.31 1.77
CA ALA A 20 -2.24 -6.63 1.84
C ALA A 20 -3.48 -6.68 2.77
N ASP A 21 -3.45 -5.92 3.87
CA ASP A 21 -4.59 -5.83 4.79
C ASP A 21 -5.77 -5.04 4.19
N LEU A 22 -5.47 -3.99 3.40
CA LEU A 22 -6.48 -3.26 2.62
C LEU A 22 -7.09 -4.13 1.51
N ASP A 23 -6.31 -4.97 0.84
CA ASP A 23 -6.86 -5.93 -0.12
C ASP A 23 -7.80 -6.93 0.56
N ARG A 24 -7.42 -7.43 1.75
CA ARG A 24 -8.28 -8.31 2.54
C ARG A 24 -9.55 -7.61 3.02
N SER A 25 -9.48 -6.32 3.37
CA SER A 25 -10.65 -5.57 3.80
C SER A 25 -11.63 -5.37 2.65
N LEU A 26 -11.14 -5.15 1.41
CA LEU A 26 -11.98 -5.11 0.21
C LEU A 26 -12.78 -6.41 0.01
N LEU A 27 -12.13 -7.57 0.17
CA LEU A 27 -12.80 -8.86 0.09
C LEU A 27 -13.87 -9.03 1.16
N THR A 28 -13.59 -8.55 2.38
CA THR A 28 -14.51 -8.62 3.52
C THR A 28 -15.77 -7.78 3.28
N VAL A 29 -15.61 -6.53 2.85
CA VAL A 29 -16.73 -5.63 2.54
C VAL A 29 -17.53 -6.14 1.36
N LYS A 30 -16.86 -6.61 0.30
CA LYS A 30 -17.55 -7.20 -0.87
C LYS A 30 -18.43 -8.40 -0.50
N ALA A 31 -18.00 -9.21 0.47
CA ALA A 31 -18.73 -10.40 0.89
C ALA A 31 -19.89 -10.11 1.85
N SER A 32 -19.86 -8.97 2.55
CA SER A 32 -20.73 -8.71 3.72
C SER A 32 -21.66 -7.50 3.56
N CYS A 33 -21.36 -6.59 2.64
CA CYS A 33 -22.07 -5.32 2.48
C CYS A 33 -22.75 -5.22 1.11
N PRO A 34 -23.78 -4.36 0.96
CA PRO A 34 -24.35 -4.01 -0.33
C PRO A 34 -23.32 -3.48 -1.33
N ASP A 35 -23.56 -3.69 -2.63
CA ASP A 35 -22.67 -3.25 -3.70
C ASP A 35 -22.36 -1.76 -3.66
N SER A 36 -23.33 -0.91 -3.31
CA SER A 36 -23.13 0.54 -3.19
C SER A 36 -22.11 0.91 -2.11
N GLU A 37 -22.12 0.19 -0.98
CA GLU A 37 -21.14 0.38 0.09
C GLU A 37 -19.76 -0.13 -0.33
N PHE A 38 -19.71 -1.28 -1.00
CA PHE A 38 -18.46 -1.81 -1.53
C PHE A 38 -17.82 -0.87 -2.56
N VAL A 39 -18.61 -0.28 -3.47
CA VAL A 39 -18.11 0.68 -4.46
C VAL A 39 -17.49 1.90 -3.76
N ALA A 40 -18.19 2.49 -2.80
CA ALA A 40 -17.69 3.64 -2.05
C ALA A 40 -16.43 3.31 -1.25
N TYR A 41 -16.40 2.15 -0.58
CA TYR A 41 -15.23 1.69 0.18
C TYR A 41 -14.02 1.42 -0.73
N ARG A 42 -14.25 0.79 -1.90
CA ARG A 42 -13.21 0.52 -2.89
C ARG A 42 -12.58 1.81 -3.42
N GLU A 43 -13.38 2.84 -3.68
CA GLU A 43 -12.86 4.15 -4.09
C GLU A 43 -11.92 4.75 -3.03
N PHE A 44 -12.33 4.71 -1.76
CA PHE A 44 -11.49 5.15 -0.65
C PHE A 44 -10.17 4.36 -0.57
N VAL A 45 -10.23 3.03 -0.58
CA VAL A 45 -9.03 2.19 -0.54
C VAL A 45 -8.11 2.46 -1.73
N SER A 46 -8.66 2.69 -2.91
CA SER A 46 -7.88 2.99 -4.12
C SER A 46 -7.11 4.31 -3.99
N GLN A 47 -7.73 5.34 -3.41
CA GLN A 47 -7.07 6.62 -3.12
C GLN A 47 -5.95 6.43 -2.09
N LEU A 48 -6.21 5.67 -1.02
CA LEU A 48 -5.22 5.40 0.01
C LEU A 48 -4.01 4.64 -0.53
N LEU A 49 -4.23 3.57 -1.31
CA LEU A 49 -3.15 2.82 -1.96
C LEU A 49 -2.35 3.69 -2.94
N THR A 50 -3.02 4.60 -3.65
CA THR A 50 -2.35 5.57 -4.54
C THR A 50 -1.43 6.51 -3.76
N THR A 51 -1.89 7.07 -2.64
CA THR A 51 -1.07 7.89 -1.74
C THR A 51 0.11 7.11 -1.17
N MET A 52 -0.12 5.88 -0.69
CA MET A 52 0.95 5.01 -0.19
C MET A 52 2.03 4.79 -1.27
N LEU A 53 1.62 4.51 -2.51
CA LEU A 53 2.54 4.26 -3.62
C LEU A 53 3.31 5.54 -4.02
N LEU A 54 2.59 6.61 -4.33
CA LEU A 54 3.18 7.80 -4.94
C LEU A 54 3.95 8.65 -3.92
N ASP A 55 3.42 8.82 -2.71
CA ASP A 55 3.95 9.77 -1.74
C ASP A 55 4.92 9.14 -0.74
N PHE A 56 4.86 7.81 -0.56
CA PHE A 56 5.75 7.09 0.35
C PHE A 56 6.69 6.11 -0.36
N MET A 57 6.14 5.13 -1.08
CA MET A 57 6.93 4.02 -1.63
C MET A 57 7.86 4.46 -2.75
N ASN A 58 7.38 5.26 -3.70
CA ASN A 58 8.22 5.77 -4.79
C ASN A 58 9.41 6.60 -4.28
N PRO A 59 9.23 7.57 -3.37
CA PRO A 59 10.34 8.25 -2.71
C PRO A 59 11.27 7.33 -1.92
N LEU A 60 10.75 6.28 -1.28
CA LEU A 60 11.55 5.27 -0.57
C LEU A 60 12.46 4.52 -1.54
N TYR A 61 11.89 4.00 -2.63
CA TYR A 61 12.64 3.25 -3.64
C TYR A 61 13.62 4.13 -4.43
N ALA A 62 13.30 5.40 -4.67
CA ALA A 62 14.24 6.34 -5.27
C ALA A 62 15.51 6.52 -4.42
N ARG A 63 15.40 6.37 -3.09
CA ARG A 63 16.53 6.47 -2.15
C ARG A 63 17.16 5.12 -1.80
N HIS A 64 16.37 4.05 -1.84
CA HIS A 64 16.77 2.68 -1.54
C HIS A 64 16.31 1.75 -2.67
N PRO A 65 16.98 1.76 -3.83
CA PRO A 65 16.54 1.00 -5.01
C PRO A 65 16.44 -0.51 -4.76
N ASP A 66 17.29 -1.03 -3.88
CA ASP A 66 17.34 -2.45 -3.52
C ASP A 66 16.07 -2.95 -2.80
N LEU A 67 15.25 -2.05 -2.26
CA LEU A 67 13.98 -2.40 -1.61
C LEU A 67 12.84 -2.58 -2.62
N LYS A 68 12.99 -2.14 -3.87
CA LYS A 68 11.92 -2.19 -4.88
C LYS A 68 11.66 -3.66 -5.27
N PRO A 69 10.43 -4.19 -5.09
CA PRO A 69 10.09 -5.53 -5.52
C PRO A 69 10.26 -5.70 -7.03
N PRO A 70 10.71 -6.89 -7.51
CA PRO A 70 10.87 -7.16 -8.95
C PRO A 70 9.57 -6.97 -9.73
N ASP A 71 8.43 -7.29 -9.11
CA ASP A 71 7.11 -7.20 -9.73
C ASP A 71 6.61 -5.75 -9.86
N LEU A 72 7.31 -4.80 -9.25
CA LEU A 72 7.06 -3.35 -9.36
C LEU A 72 8.14 -2.63 -10.17
N ALA A 73 9.17 -3.35 -10.65
CA ALA A 73 10.38 -2.79 -11.28
C ALA A 73 10.11 -2.07 -12.61
#